data_AF-A0A355SBQ8-F1
#
_entry.id   AF-A0A355SBQ8-F1
#
_cell.length_a   1.000
_cell.length_b   1.000
_cell.length_c   1.000
_cell.angle_alpha   90.00
_cell.angle_beta   90.00
_cell.angle_gamma   90.00
#
_symmetry.space_group_name_H-M   'P 1'
#
loop_
_entity.id
_entity.type
_entity.pdbx_description
1 polymer ?
#
loop_
_entity_poly.entity_id
_entity_poly.type
_entity_poly.pdbx_seq_one_letter_code
_entity_poly.pdbx_strand_id
1 'polypeptide(L)'
;MRPTATLLPAAIVLGIALICLQATASAAEDKGKSEKTESSERVTLFDFSEADPGKKWITVNDNVMGGRSKGGFTFKGDRLLFAGSTNTNGGGFSSIRTRPVSLGLSGKDGVMIRFKGDGRTYKFGLEMAGSRATYRADFDTKADSKGWQVAKIPFSAFAAGWRGMKLPRDRYPLERGKIDSLGVMIYDKKDGPFRLQIDWIKAYSEE
;
A
#
# COMPACT_ATOMS: atom_id res chain seq x y z
N MET A 1 32.22 -59.60 -45.38
CA MET A 1 31.17 -60.49 -45.90
C MET A 1 29.85 -59.73 -45.98
N ARG A 2 29.16 -59.81 -47.13
CA ARG A 2 27.70 -59.70 -47.32
C ARG A 2 27.23 -61.10 -47.80
N PRO A 3 25.93 -61.45 -47.95
CA PRO A 3 24.68 -60.68 -47.79
C PRO A 3 23.80 -61.29 -46.65
N THR A 4 22.47 -61.14 -46.49
CA THR A 4 21.29 -61.32 -47.39
C THR A 4 20.13 -60.37 -47.05
N ALA A 5 19.15 -60.24 -47.94
CA ALA A 5 17.97 -59.36 -47.80
C ALA A 5 16.68 -60.01 -48.34
N THR A 6 15.53 -59.70 -47.73
CA THR A 6 14.15 -59.96 -48.22
C THR A 6 13.23 -58.91 -47.56
N LEU A 7 12.70 -57.86 -48.21
CA LEU A 7 11.58 -57.74 -49.18
C LEU A 7 10.14 -57.83 -48.59
N LEU A 8 9.52 -56.64 -48.45
CA LEU A 8 8.15 -56.13 -48.78
C LEU A 8 7.03 -57.10 -49.25
N PRO A 9 5.71 -56.73 -49.32
CA PRO A 9 5.11 -55.37 -49.47
C PRO A 9 3.84 -55.15 -48.57
N ALA A 10 2.85 -54.24 -48.75
CA ALA A 10 2.59 -53.06 -49.61
C ALA A 10 1.44 -52.19 -49.00
N ALA A 11 1.41 -50.86 -49.24
CA ALA A 11 0.16 -50.06 -49.40
C ALA A 11 0.44 -48.65 -49.99
N ILE A 12 -0.34 -48.23 -50.98
CA ILE A 12 -0.20 -46.95 -51.72
C ILE A 12 -1.53 -46.19 -51.68
N VAL A 13 -1.51 -44.91 -51.28
CA VAL A 13 -2.49 -43.85 -51.60
C VAL A 13 -1.72 -42.52 -51.51
N LEU A 14 -1.16 -41.92 -52.56
CA LEU A 14 -1.72 -41.24 -53.74
C LEU A 14 -2.54 -39.96 -53.47
N GLY A 15 -1.97 -38.80 -53.83
CA GLY A 15 -2.66 -37.52 -54.10
C GLY A 15 -2.55 -36.43 -53.01
N ILE A 16 -2.53 -35.12 -53.31
CA ILE A 16 -2.47 -34.33 -54.56
C ILE A 16 -1.67 -33.03 -54.24
N ALA A 17 -1.01 -32.40 -55.23
CA ALA A 17 -0.13 -31.24 -55.04
C ALA A 17 -0.78 -29.87 -55.32
N LEU A 18 -0.29 -28.81 -54.66
CA LEU A 18 -0.30 -27.38 -55.09
C LEU A 18 0.66 -26.59 -54.17
N ILE A 19 1.88 -26.24 -54.59
CA ILE A 19 2.30 -25.04 -55.37
C ILE A 19 2.31 -23.72 -54.55
N CYS A 20 3.52 -23.11 -54.49
CA CYS A 20 3.91 -21.69 -54.31
C CYS A 20 3.08 -20.77 -53.37
N LEU A 21 3.70 -19.92 -52.55
CA LEU A 21 4.53 -18.80 -53.00
C LEU A 21 5.30 -18.16 -51.82
N GLN A 22 6.54 -17.73 -52.01
CA GLN A 22 7.22 -16.88 -51.02
C GLN A 22 6.68 -15.45 -51.11
N ALA A 23 6.12 -14.95 -50.00
CA ALA A 23 5.71 -13.56 -49.87
C ALA A 23 6.64 -12.83 -48.88
N THR A 24 7.50 -11.96 -49.42
CA THR A 24 8.23 -10.97 -48.61
C THR A 24 7.26 -9.88 -48.17
N ALA A 25 6.90 -9.86 -46.88
CA ALA A 25 6.09 -8.79 -46.30
C ALA A 25 6.99 -7.76 -45.61
N SER A 26 7.05 -6.57 -46.19
CA SER A 26 7.58 -5.38 -45.51
C SER A 26 6.62 -4.96 -44.39
N ALA A 27 7.11 -4.87 -43.15
CA ALA A 27 6.37 -4.28 -42.04
C ALA A 27 6.99 -2.92 -41.71
N ALA A 28 6.29 -1.85 -42.10
CA ALA A 28 6.61 -0.48 -41.69
C ALA A 28 6.30 -0.25 -40.20
N GLU A 29 6.75 0.89 -39.67
CA GLU A 29 6.54 1.30 -38.28
C GLU A 29 5.05 1.20 -37.83
N ASP A 30 4.79 0.46 -36.75
CA ASP A 30 3.68 0.79 -35.84
C ASP A 30 4.25 1.35 -34.54
N LYS A 31 4.15 2.67 -34.37
CA LYS A 31 4.39 3.32 -33.08
C LYS A 31 3.16 3.11 -32.20
N GLY A 32 3.10 1.92 -31.60
CA GLY A 32 2.10 1.44 -30.65
C GLY A 32 1.97 2.30 -29.39
N LYS A 33 1.35 3.48 -29.55
CA LYS A 33 0.37 4.10 -28.66
C LYS A 33 0.60 3.94 -27.15
N SER A 34 1.33 4.94 -26.62
CA SER A 34 1.27 5.45 -25.24
C SER A 34 0.12 4.91 -24.38
N GLU A 35 0.47 4.23 -23.28
CA GLU A 35 -0.44 4.02 -22.15
C GLU A 35 -0.81 5.37 -21.57
N LYS A 36 -2.03 5.82 -21.88
CA LYS A 36 -2.61 7.05 -21.37
C LYS A 36 -2.89 6.89 -19.87
N THR A 37 -1.88 7.14 -19.04
CA THR A 37 -2.02 7.16 -17.59
C THR A 37 -3.00 8.26 -17.21
N GLU A 38 -4.20 7.87 -16.80
CA GLU A 38 -5.25 8.77 -16.29
C GLU A 38 -4.70 9.56 -15.09
N SER A 39 -4.92 10.87 -15.12
CA SER A 39 -4.17 11.84 -14.33
C SER A 39 -4.91 12.19 -13.05
N SER A 40 -5.23 11.17 -12.25
CA SER A 40 -5.78 11.33 -10.89
C SER A 40 -5.00 12.41 -10.14
N GLU A 41 -5.66 13.49 -9.72
CA GLU A 41 -4.98 14.62 -9.09
C GLU A 41 -4.42 14.20 -7.72
N ARG A 42 -3.08 14.16 -7.59
CA ARG A 42 -2.39 13.69 -6.38
C ARG A 42 -1.62 14.80 -5.70
N VAL A 43 -1.97 15.09 -4.44
CA VAL A 43 -1.31 16.11 -3.61
C VAL A 43 -0.37 15.43 -2.61
N THR A 44 0.89 15.87 -2.51
CA THR A 44 1.83 15.40 -1.49
C THR A 44 1.46 15.97 -0.12
N LEU A 45 1.28 15.09 0.87
CA LEU A 45 1.09 15.46 2.27
C LEU A 45 2.41 15.35 3.04
N PHE A 46 3.15 14.27 2.80
CA PHE A 46 4.47 14.02 3.38
C PHE A 46 5.37 13.28 2.40
N ASP A 47 6.56 13.81 2.15
CA ASP A 47 7.70 13.15 1.48
C ASP A 47 8.95 13.08 2.39
N PHE A 48 8.88 13.67 3.59
CA PHE A 48 9.92 13.65 4.62
C PHE A 48 11.27 14.28 4.22
N SER A 49 11.31 15.08 3.15
CA SER A 49 12.52 15.73 2.62
C SER A 49 12.92 17.04 3.32
N GLU A 50 12.12 17.50 4.28
CA GLU A 50 12.43 18.69 5.09
C GLU A 50 13.56 18.44 6.10
N ALA A 51 14.18 19.52 6.62
CA ALA A 51 15.36 19.40 7.48
C ALA A 51 15.11 18.75 8.86
N ASP A 52 13.88 18.83 9.38
CA ASP A 52 13.49 18.21 10.66
C ASP A 52 12.02 17.74 10.62
N PRO A 53 11.72 16.64 9.92
CA PRO A 53 10.37 16.09 9.85
C PRO A 53 9.92 15.56 11.21
N GLY A 54 10.85 15.23 12.11
CA GLY A 54 10.57 14.65 13.41
C GLY A 54 9.72 15.54 14.32
N LYS A 55 9.88 16.87 14.25
CA LYS A 55 9.03 17.82 14.99
C LYS A 55 7.53 17.65 14.73
N LYS A 56 7.16 17.22 13.52
CA LYS A 56 5.75 16.99 13.14
C LYS A 56 5.17 15.69 13.68
N TRP A 57 5.97 14.74 14.15
CA TRP A 57 5.50 13.40 14.52
C TRP A 57 5.59 13.12 16.03
N ILE A 58 4.72 12.22 16.50
CA ILE A 58 4.71 11.68 17.86
C ILE A 58 4.50 10.17 17.85
N THR A 59 5.00 9.52 18.89
CA THR A 59 4.79 8.10 19.20
C THR A 59 3.73 7.96 20.27
N VAL A 60 2.84 6.97 20.13
CA VAL A 60 1.84 6.58 21.14
C VAL A 60 1.86 5.05 21.27
N ASN A 61 2.23 4.55 22.44
CA ASN A 61 2.31 3.12 22.77
C ASN A 61 1.30 2.77 23.88
N ASP A 62 1.10 1.48 24.13
CA ASP A 62 0.11 0.93 25.07
C ASP A 62 0.47 1.05 26.57
N ASN A 63 1.58 1.70 26.91
CA ASN A 63 2.20 1.57 28.24
C ASN A 63 1.40 2.19 29.41
N VAL A 64 0.41 3.05 29.13
CA VAL A 64 -0.38 3.77 30.16
C VAL A 64 -1.14 2.81 31.09
N MET A 65 -1.60 1.66 30.58
CA MET A 65 -2.37 0.67 31.35
C MET A 65 -1.58 -0.64 31.56
N GLY A 66 -0.25 -0.56 31.63
CA GLY A 66 0.64 -1.72 31.83
C GLY A 66 1.01 -2.49 30.56
N GLY A 67 0.62 -1.99 29.38
CA GLY A 67 1.07 -2.54 28.10
C GLY A 67 2.59 -2.47 27.92
N ARG A 68 3.15 -3.44 27.18
CA ARG A 68 4.60 -3.64 27.07
C ARG A 68 5.14 -3.44 25.66
N SER A 69 4.32 -2.97 24.73
CA SER A 69 4.76 -2.69 23.37
C SER A 69 5.75 -1.53 23.38
N LYS A 70 6.76 -1.62 22.52
CA LYS A 70 7.76 -0.58 22.30
C LYS A 70 7.88 -0.33 20.81
N GLY A 71 7.61 0.89 20.37
CA GLY A 71 7.85 1.31 19.01
C GLY A 71 8.04 2.81 18.92
N GLY A 72 8.43 3.28 17.74
CA GLY A 72 8.64 4.68 17.44
C GLY A 72 9.08 4.89 15.99
N PHE A 73 9.36 6.13 15.63
CA PHE A 73 9.83 6.51 14.30
C PHE A 73 11.28 6.99 14.31
N THR A 74 11.96 6.80 13.18
CA THR A 74 13.24 7.42 12.82
C THR A 74 13.19 7.83 11.35
N PHE A 75 14.14 8.66 10.90
CA PHE A 75 14.27 9.03 9.48
C PHE A 75 15.60 8.53 8.93
N LYS A 76 15.62 8.09 7.66
CA LYS A 76 16.84 7.66 6.96
C LYS A 76 16.83 8.18 5.53
N GLY A 77 17.41 9.38 5.34
CA GLY A 77 17.08 10.22 4.19
C GLY A 77 15.60 10.61 4.23
N ASP A 78 15.01 10.82 3.06
CA ASP A 78 13.62 11.28 2.88
C ASP A 78 12.60 10.14 3.10
N ARG A 79 12.78 9.37 4.17
CA ARG A 79 11.99 8.17 4.48
C ARG A 79 11.79 8.01 5.98
N LEU A 80 10.53 7.92 6.37
CA LEU A 80 10.14 7.56 7.73
C LEU A 80 10.28 6.05 7.92
N LEU A 81 10.85 5.63 9.04
CA LEU A 81 10.88 4.22 9.48
C LEU A 81 10.11 4.10 10.80
N PHE A 82 8.95 3.43 10.76
CA PHE A 82 8.20 3.00 11.93
C PHE A 82 8.59 1.57 12.30
N ALA A 83 9.16 1.36 13.48
CA ALA A 83 9.63 0.05 13.90
C ALA A 83 9.53 -0.17 15.42
N GLY A 84 9.55 -1.43 15.83
CA GLY A 84 9.45 -1.80 17.24
C GLY A 84 9.11 -3.27 17.45
N SER A 85 8.51 -3.57 18.60
CA SER A 85 7.89 -4.86 18.93
C SER A 85 6.59 -4.63 19.70
N THR A 86 5.55 -5.37 19.35
CA THR A 86 4.28 -5.41 20.09
C THR A 86 4.28 -6.52 21.13
N ASN A 87 3.50 -6.34 22.20
CA ASN A 87 3.21 -7.38 23.19
C ASN A 87 1.75 -7.24 23.68
N THR A 88 0.95 -8.28 23.47
CA THR A 88 -0.50 -8.29 23.70
C THR A 88 -0.90 -8.35 25.17
N ASN A 89 0.04 -8.58 26.09
CA ASN A 89 -0.21 -8.51 27.53
C ASN A 89 -0.32 -7.04 27.97
N GLY A 90 -1.56 -6.54 28.05
CA GLY A 90 -1.91 -5.19 28.51
C GLY A 90 -2.38 -4.23 27.39
N GLY A 91 -2.11 -4.52 26.12
CA GLY A 91 -2.59 -3.70 25.00
C GLY A 91 -2.30 -4.28 23.62
N GLY A 92 -1.04 -4.49 23.26
CA GLY A 92 -0.63 -5.04 21.96
C GLY A 92 -0.53 -4.03 20.82
N PHE A 93 -0.31 -2.74 21.09
CA PHE A 93 -0.21 -1.73 20.04
C PHE A 93 0.97 -0.76 20.15
N SER A 94 1.40 -0.28 18.99
CA SER A 94 2.24 0.91 18.84
C SER A 94 1.68 1.76 17.70
N SER A 95 1.77 3.08 17.81
CA SER A 95 1.34 4.02 16.76
C SER A 95 2.30 5.19 16.66
N ILE A 96 2.42 5.73 15.46
CA ILE A 96 2.97 7.05 15.20
C ILE A 96 1.96 7.89 14.45
N ARG A 97 1.93 9.19 14.71
CA ARG A 97 1.04 10.12 14.02
C ARG A 97 1.60 11.53 14.02
N THR A 98 1.08 12.37 13.15
CA THR A 98 1.41 13.78 13.12
C THR A 98 0.78 14.49 14.33
N ARG A 99 1.42 15.56 14.78
CA ARG A 99 0.75 16.64 15.52
C ARG A 99 -0.31 17.30 14.61
N PRO A 100 -1.27 18.05 15.17
CA PRO A 100 -2.22 18.83 14.38
C PRO A 100 -1.52 19.70 13.33
N VAL A 101 -1.94 19.56 12.07
CA VAL A 101 -1.36 20.22 10.90
C VAL A 101 -2.46 20.37 9.84
N SER A 102 -2.43 21.47 9.07
CA SER A 102 -3.38 21.64 7.95
C SER A 102 -3.02 20.69 6.80
N LEU A 103 -3.94 19.79 6.45
CA LEU A 103 -3.73 18.76 5.41
C LEU A 103 -4.48 19.05 4.10
N GLY A 104 -5.38 20.04 4.06
CA GLY A 104 -6.06 20.48 2.83
C GLY A 104 -6.93 19.42 2.14
N LEU A 105 -7.52 18.48 2.89
CA LEU A 105 -8.19 17.28 2.34
C LEU A 105 -9.63 17.49 1.85
N SER A 106 -10.13 18.72 1.85
CA SER A 106 -11.41 19.08 1.20
C SER A 106 -11.38 18.73 -0.29
N GLY A 107 -12.42 18.05 -0.79
CA GLY A 107 -12.51 17.64 -2.20
C GLY A 107 -11.60 16.46 -2.61
N LYS A 108 -10.84 15.86 -1.69
CA LYS A 108 -10.05 14.64 -1.94
C LYS A 108 -10.84 13.40 -1.53
N ASP A 109 -10.69 12.27 -2.20
CA ASP A 109 -11.49 11.05 -1.97
C ASP A 109 -10.81 10.00 -1.11
N GLY A 110 -9.50 10.10 -0.95
CA GLY A 110 -8.76 9.29 -0.01
C GLY A 110 -7.30 9.67 0.12
N VAL A 111 -6.57 8.78 0.78
CA VAL A 111 -5.13 8.87 0.98
C VAL A 111 -4.42 7.68 0.33
N MET A 112 -3.18 7.90 -0.08
CA MET A 112 -2.28 6.88 -0.58
C MET A 112 -1.00 6.90 0.25
N ILE A 113 -0.48 5.72 0.59
CA ILE A 113 0.78 5.54 1.29
C ILE A 113 1.67 4.61 0.49
N ARG A 114 2.92 5.03 0.22
CA ARG A 114 3.96 4.18 -0.38
C ARG A 114 4.91 3.68 0.69
N PHE A 115 5.10 2.36 0.77
CA PHE A 115 5.82 1.74 1.88
C PHE A 115 6.56 0.45 1.49
N LYS A 116 7.46 0.01 2.37
CA LYS A 116 7.95 -1.37 2.49
C LYS A 116 7.53 -1.89 3.85
N GLY A 117 6.79 -3.00 3.88
CA GLY A 117 6.32 -3.64 5.12
C GLY A 117 6.97 -4.99 5.36
N ASP A 118 6.41 -5.70 6.33
CA ASP A 118 7.00 -6.89 6.96
C ASP A 118 6.08 -8.13 6.91
N GLY A 119 4.91 -8.03 6.27
CA GLY A 119 3.89 -9.09 6.28
C GLY A 119 2.78 -8.89 7.32
N ARG A 120 2.84 -7.84 8.13
CA ARG A 120 1.79 -7.52 9.12
C ARG A 120 0.74 -6.57 8.54
N THR A 121 -0.43 -6.56 9.18
CA THR A 121 -1.55 -5.65 8.88
C THR A 121 -1.41 -4.40 9.73
N TYR A 122 -1.40 -3.23 9.09
CA TYR A 122 -1.33 -1.94 9.76
C TYR A 122 -2.66 -1.21 9.64
N LYS A 123 -2.89 -0.24 10.52
CA LYS A 123 -4.03 0.68 10.45
C LYS A 123 -3.53 2.07 10.09
N PHE A 124 -3.98 2.60 8.96
CA PHE A 124 -3.88 4.03 8.70
C PHE A 124 -4.87 4.76 9.61
N GLY A 125 -4.47 5.88 10.20
CA GLY A 125 -5.28 6.65 11.12
C GLY A 125 -5.42 8.10 10.71
N LEU A 126 -6.60 8.65 10.99
CA LEU A 126 -6.95 10.05 10.85
C LEU A 126 -7.62 10.52 12.16
N GLU A 127 -7.34 11.76 12.57
CA GLU A 127 -8.08 12.48 13.61
C GLU A 127 -8.58 13.81 13.04
N MET A 128 -9.56 14.42 13.69
CA MET A 128 -10.15 15.69 13.24
C MET A 128 -10.10 16.73 14.36
N ALA A 129 -9.86 17.98 13.98
CA ALA A 129 -9.87 19.12 14.88
C ALA A 129 -11.20 19.20 15.65
N GLY A 130 -11.10 19.33 16.98
CA GLY A 130 -12.27 19.38 17.88
C GLY A 130 -13.00 18.05 18.08
N SER A 131 -12.63 16.97 17.38
CA SER A 131 -13.22 15.65 17.58
C SER A 131 -12.44 14.82 18.59
N ARG A 132 -13.16 14.00 19.35
CA ARG A 132 -12.57 12.91 20.14
C ARG A 132 -12.43 11.63 19.31
N ALA A 133 -13.26 11.45 18.27
CA ALA A 133 -13.26 10.23 17.47
C ALA A 133 -11.97 10.10 16.65
N THR A 134 -11.43 8.88 16.64
CA THR A 134 -10.35 8.47 15.72
C THR A 134 -10.96 7.68 14.56
N TYR A 135 -10.39 7.81 13.38
CA TYR A 135 -10.85 7.14 12.18
C TYR A 135 -9.75 6.21 11.71
N ARG A 136 -10.07 4.92 11.51
CA ARG A 136 -9.07 3.88 11.18
C ARG A 136 -9.51 3.06 9.97
N ALA A 137 -8.57 2.80 9.07
CA ALA A 137 -8.72 1.86 7.96
C ALA A 137 -7.50 0.94 7.93
N ASP A 138 -7.72 -0.34 7.65
CA ASP A 138 -6.67 -1.35 7.67
C ASP A 138 -6.04 -1.48 6.28
N PHE A 139 -4.73 -1.75 6.24
CA PHE A 139 -4.01 -2.11 5.02
C PHE A 139 -2.98 -3.20 5.31
N ASP A 140 -2.96 -4.21 4.46
CA ASP A 140 -2.01 -5.32 4.55
C ASP A 140 -0.68 -4.96 3.89
N THR A 141 0.39 -5.58 4.39
CA THR A 141 1.72 -5.48 3.81
C THR A 141 2.21 -6.85 3.39
N LYS A 142 2.99 -6.92 2.31
CA LYS A 142 3.72 -8.13 1.89
C LYS A 142 5.13 -8.08 2.47
N ALA A 143 5.61 -9.22 2.96
CA ALA A 143 6.95 -9.39 3.53
C ALA A 143 8.11 -9.38 2.50
N ASP A 144 7.87 -8.90 1.27
CA ASP A 144 8.92 -8.77 0.27
C ASP A 144 9.83 -7.58 0.58
N SER A 145 11.04 -7.90 1.05
CA SER A 145 12.13 -6.95 1.32
C SER A 145 12.49 -6.03 0.13
N LYS A 146 12.19 -6.43 -1.12
CA LYS A 146 12.57 -5.70 -2.34
C LYS A 146 11.47 -4.76 -2.81
N GLY A 147 10.21 -5.21 -2.88
CA GLY A 147 9.08 -4.45 -3.42
C GLY A 147 8.62 -3.25 -2.57
N TRP A 148 8.71 -2.04 -3.14
CA TRP A 148 7.88 -0.91 -2.70
C TRP A 148 6.42 -1.20 -3.07
N GLN A 149 5.53 -0.96 -2.11
CA GLN A 149 4.09 -1.21 -2.19
C GLN A 149 3.34 0.12 -2.06
N VAL A 150 2.11 0.19 -2.55
CA VAL A 150 1.21 1.34 -2.39
C VAL A 150 -0.15 0.85 -1.93
N ALA A 151 -0.67 1.40 -0.83
CA ALA A 151 -2.08 1.24 -0.47
C ALA A 151 -2.83 2.52 -0.83
N LYS A 152 -3.93 2.39 -1.59
CA LYS A 152 -4.91 3.43 -1.87
C LYS A 152 -6.10 3.22 -0.93
N ILE A 153 -6.39 4.17 -0.07
CA ILE A 153 -7.35 4.04 1.04
C ILE A 153 -8.40 5.15 0.90
N PRO A 154 -9.62 4.85 0.41
CA PRO A 154 -10.68 5.85 0.27
C PRO A 154 -11.23 6.24 1.65
N PHE A 155 -11.71 7.49 1.78
CA PHE A 155 -12.34 7.97 3.03
C PHE A 155 -13.62 7.20 3.40
N SER A 156 -14.21 6.45 2.48
CA SER A 156 -15.29 5.48 2.75
C SER A 156 -14.84 4.29 3.60
N ALA A 157 -13.58 3.84 3.49
CA ALA A 157 -13.06 2.68 4.22
C ALA A 157 -12.77 2.93 5.71
N PHE A 158 -12.68 4.21 6.13
CA PHE A 158 -12.36 4.56 7.51
C PHE A 158 -13.55 4.36 8.44
N ALA A 159 -13.38 3.54 9.48
CA ALA A 159 -14.34 3.37 10.55
C ALA A 159 -14.06 4.33 11.72
N ALA A 160 -15.10 4.99 12.23
CA ALA A 160 -15.02 5.84 13.42
C ALA A 160 -14.92 5.00 14.70
N GLY A 161 -14.13 5.45 15.66
CA GLY A 161 -13.99 4.78 16.95
C GLY A 161 -13.41 5.64 18.06
N TRP A 162 -13.72 5.29 19.30
CA TRP A 162 -13.28 5.99 20.52
C TRP A 162 -12.82 4.99 21.57
N ARG A 163 -11.54 5.06 21.97
CA ARG A 163 -10.90 4.17 22.97
C ARG A 163 -11.20 2.68 22.75
N GLY A 164 -11.15 2.23 21.50
CA GLY A 164 -11.42 0.84 21.09
C GLY A 164 -12.89 0.51 20.78
N MET A 165 -13.84 1.34 21.20
CA MET A 165 -15.25 1.21 20.83
C MET A 165 -15.47 1.67 19.39
N LYS A 166 -16.24 0.90 18.60
CA LYS A 166 -16.74 1.36 17.29
C LYS A 166 -17.81 2.43 17.50
N LEU A 167 -17.78 3.47 16.67
CA LEU A 167 -18.81 4.51 16.63
C LEU A 167 -19.60 4.41 15.32
N PRO A 168 -20.92 4.69 15.32
CA PRO A 168 -21.74 4.62 14.13
C PRO A 168 -21.47 5.83 13.22
N ARG A 169 -21.34 5.58 11.91
CA ARG A 169 -20.79 6.53 10.92
C ARG A 169 -21.69 7.73 10.65
N ASP A 170 -23.00 7.55 10.82
CA ASP A 170 -24.04 8.58 10.69
C ASP A 170 -23.89 9.70 11.73
N ARG A 171 -23.59 9.34 12.99
CA ARG A 171 -23.40 10.29 14.10
C ARG A 171 -21.96 10.79 14.24
N TYR A 172 -21.00 10.08 13.63
CA TYR A 172 -19.58 10.43 13.64
C TYR A 172 -19.00 10.35 12.20
N PRO A 173 -19.42 11.24 11.29
CA PRO A 173 -18.90 11.28 9.93
C PRO A 173 -17.45 11.76 9.89
N LEU A 174 -16.68 11.26 8.92
CA LEU A 174 -15.35 11.76 8.62
C LEU A 174 -15.46 13.02 7.75
N GLU A 175 -15.40 14.18 8.40
CA GLU A 175 -15.42 15.49 7.73
C GLU A 175 -14.04 15.83 7.17
N ARG A 176 -13.86 15.59 5.86
CA ARG A 176 -12.55 15.66 5.17
C ARG A 176 -11.77 16.96 5.44
N GLY A 177 -12.45 18.11 5.43
CA GLY A 177 -11.85 19.42 5.69
C GLY A 177 -11.47 19.71 7.15
N LYS A 178 -11.88 18.86 8.11
CA LYS A 178 -11.50 18.99 9.53
C LYS A 178 -10.36 18.05 9.95
N ILE A 179 -9.87 17.20 9.04
CA ILE A 179 -8.77 16.27 9.33
C ILE A 179 -7.47 17.06 9.56
N ASP A 180 -6.90 16.91 10.75
CA ASP A 180 -5.70 17.64 11.20
C ASP A 180 -4.54 16.72 11.63
N SER A 181 -4.79 15.43 11.80
CA SER A 181 -3.74 14.45 12.12
C SER A 181 -3.87 13.21 11.26
N LEU A 182 -2.74 12.67 10.80
CA LEU A 182 -2.66 11.37 10.15
C LEU A 182 -1.55 10.51 10.74
N GLY A 183 -1.61 9.19 10.56
CA GLY A 183 -0.58 8.30 11.08
C GLY A 183 -0.78 6.83 10.76
N VAL A 184 0.09 6.00 11.33
CA VAL A 184 0.04 4.53 11.21
C VAL A 184 0.07 3.88 12.59
N MET A 185 -0.53 2.72 12.71
CA MET A 185 -0.63 1.94 13.94
C MET A 185 -0.49 0.45 13.62
N ILE A 186 0.27 -0.27 14.43
CA ILE A 186 0.25 -1.73 14.46
C ILE A 186 -0.63 -2.16 15.63
N TYR A 187 -1.69 -2.92 15.34
CA TYR A 187 -2.62 -3.48 16.31
C TYR A 187 -3.35 -4.69 15.70
N ASP A 188 -2.56 -5.66 15.23
CA ASP A 188 -2.98 -6.90 14.58
C ASP A 188 -3.16 -8.07 15.57
N LYS A 189 -3.02 -7.80 16.88
CA LYS A 189 -3.06 -8.77 17.99
C LYS A 189 -1.95 -9.84 17.92
N LYS A 190 -0.81 -9.55 17.29
CA LYS A 190 0.36 -10.43 17.28
C LYS A 190 1.47 -9.85 18.16
N ASP A 191 2.21 -10.73 18.83
CA ASP A 191 3.43 -10.38 19.55
C ASP A 191 4.64 -10.34 18.60
N GLY A 192 5.69 -9.64 19.02
CA GLY A 192 6.98 -9.64 18.33
C GLY A 192 7.22 -8.43 17.42
N PRO A 193 8.32 -8.46 16.63
CA PRO A 193 8.84 -7.30 15.92
C PRO A 193 7.91 -6.82 14.81
N PHE A 194 8.00 -5.53 14.49
CA PHE A 194 7.36 -4.95 13.32
C PHE A 194 8.26 -3.90 12.65
N ARG A 195 8.09 -3.72 11.33
CA ARG A 195 8.87 -2.77 10.53
C ARG A 195 8.11 -2.29 9.30
N LEU A 196 7.79 -1.00 9.28
CA LEU A 196 7.20 -0.30 8.14
C LEU A 196 8.06 0.91 7.76
N GLN A 197 8.68 0.88 6.58
CA GLN A 197 9.35 2.04 6.00
C GLN A 197 8.39 2.75 5.04
N ILE A 198 8.21 4.06 5.18
CA ILE A 198 7.31 4.90 4.39
C ILE A 198 8.17 5.84 3.53
N ASP A 199 7.83 5.92 2.24
CA ASP A 199 8.47 6.80 1.25
C ASP A 199 7.70 8.10 1.12
N TRP A 200 6.37 8.02 0.99
CA TRP A 200 5.50 9.20 0.97
C TRP A 200 4.07 8.88 1.39
N ILE A 201 3.34 9.93 1.73
CA ILE A 201 1.89 9.96 1.95
C ILE A 201 1.30 11.07 1.05
N LYS A 202 0.27 10.71 0.28
CA LYS A 202 -0.43 11.59 -0.68
C LYS A 202 -1.93 11.57 -0.45
N ALA A 203 -2.63 12.62 -0.84
CA ALA A 203 -4.07 12.61 -1.07
C ALA A 203 -4.35 12.40 -2.57
N TYR A 204 -5.53 11.89 -2.91
CA TYR A 204 -5.99 11.79 -4.29
C TYR A 204 -7.46 12.22 -4.40
N SER A 205 -7.85 12.68 -5.58
CA SER A 205 -9.25 12.69 -6.05
C SER A 205 -9.41 11.62 -7.14
N GLU A 206 -10.58 11.01 -7.23
CA GLU A 206 -10.97 10.29 -8.46
C GLU A 206 -11.41 11.32 -9.52
N GLU A 207 -11.41 10.93 -10.81
CA GLU A 207 -11.93 11.76 -11.92
C GLU A 207 -13.47 11.69 -12.02
#